data_AF-A0A7X1I288-F1
#
_entry.id   AF-A0A7X1I288-F1
#
_cell.length_a   1.000
_cell.length_b   1.000
_cell.length_c   1.000
_cell.angle_alpha   90.00
_cell.angle_beta   90.00
_cell.angle_gamma   90.00
#
_symmetry.space_group_name_H-M   'P 1'
#
loop_
_entity.id
_entity.type
_entity.pdbx_description
1 polymer ?
#
loop_
_entity_poly.entity_id
_entity_poly.type
_entity_poly.pdbx_seq_one_letter_code
_entity_poly.pdbx_strand_id
1 'polypeptide(L)'
;MPKVSIWDRGSWNAIRQVRGITYRQIAKACQVYGSTPQKWFAGEANPTLSHQIKLAKALGIPLEDALSGVTDPDVRAAIRYALENN
;
A
#
# COMPACT_ATOMS: atom_id res chain seq x y z
N MET A 1 17.01 0.36 -3.16
CA MET A 1 16.20 1.18 -2.24
C MET A 1 16.18 0.49 -0.88
N PRO A 2 16.13 1.22 0.26
CA PRO A 2 15.93 0.57 1.56
C PRO A 2 14.62 -0.23 1.52
N LYS A 3 14.60 -1.40 2.18
CA LYS A 3 13.40 -2.25 2.27
C LYS A 3 12.33 -1.51 3.07
N VAL A 4 11.45 -0.78 2.40
CA VAL A 4 10.33 -0.09 3.03
C VAL A 4 9.23 -1.11 3.26
N SER A 5 9.06 -1.52 4.52
CA SER A 5 7.92 -2.33 4.94
C SER A 5 6.62 -1.58 4.67
N ILE A 6 5.61 -2.25 4.11
CA ILE A 6 4.27 -1.67 3.91
C ILE A 6 3.56 -1.29 5.20
N TRP A 7 4.10 -1.75 6.32
CA TRP A 7 3.57 -1.52 7.64
C TRP A 7 4.17 -0.28 8.30
N ASP A 8 5.22 0.31 7.72
CA ASP A 8 5.79 1.55 8.23
C ASP A 8 5.01 2.77 7.71
N ARG A 9 4.05 3.20 8.53
CA ARG A 9 3.24 4.40 8.30
C ARG A 9 4.10 5.65 8.09
N GLY A 10 5.25 5.74 8.78
CA GLY A 10 6.20 6.84 8.62
C GLY A 10 6.78 6.88 7.22
N SER A 11 7.28 5.74 6.74
CA SER A 11 7.79 5.60 5.37
C SER A 11 6.70 5.87 4.31
N TRP A 12 5.47 5.42 4.52
CA TRP A 12 4.36 5.67 3.59
C TRP A 12 4.02 7.15 3.49
N ASN A 13 3.95 7.85 4.63
CA ASN A 13 3.70 9.28 4.64
C ASN A 13 4.84 10.08 4.00
N ALA A 14 6.10 9.69 4.25
CA ALA A 14 7.26 10.32 3.62
C ALA A 14 7.22 10.17 2.09
N ILE A 15 6.96 8.96 1.57
CA ILE A 15 6.84 8.71 0.13
C ILE A 15 5.69 9.52 -0.48
N ARG A 16 4.53 9.53 0.19
CA ARG A 16 3.37 10.32 -0.22
C ARG A 16 3.72 11.81 -0.34
N GLN A 17 4.41 12.37 0.66
CA GLN A 17 4.82 13.78 0.68
C GLN A 17 5.82 14.11 -0.43
N VAL A 18 6.88 13.30 -0.57
CA VAL A 18 7.92 13.51 -1.60
C VAL A 18 7.32 13.45 -3.01
N ARG A 19 6.33 12.58 -3.24
CA ARG A 19 5.65 12.44 -4.54
C ARG A 19 4.49 13.42 -4.75
N GLY A 20 4.17 14.27 -3.77
CA GLY A 20 3.04 15.20 -3.85
C GLY A 20 1.67 14.52 -3.94
N ILE A 21 1.54 13.28 -3.48
CA ILE A 21 0.30 12.51 -3.56
C ILE A 21 -0.65 12.95 -2.44
N THR A 22 -1.89 13.28 -2.79
CA THR A 22 -2.93 13.66 -1.83
C THR A 22 -3.67 12.44 -1.29
N TYR A 23 -4.24 12.54 -0.09
CA TYR A 23 -5.14 11.51 0.44
C TYR A 23 -6.35 11.24 -0.47
N ARG A 24 -6.82 12.26 -1.21
CA ARG A 24 -7.89 12.11 -2.20
C ARG A 24 -7.48 11.24 -3.39
N GLN A 25 -6.25 11.39 -3.88
CA GLN A 25 -5.73 10.53 -4.95
C GLN A 25 -5.58 9.09 -4.47
N ILE A 26 -5.10 8.88 -3.24
CA ILE A 26 -5.04 7.56 -2.63
C ILE A 26 -6.45 6.96 -2.49
N ALA A 27 -7.41 7.73 -1.99
CA ALA A 27 -8.80 7.29 -1.83
C ALA A 27 -9.40 6.84 -3.18
N LYS A 28 -9.17 7.64 -4.24
CA LYS A 28 -9.58 7.31 -5.61
C LYS A 28 -8.94 6.02 -6.11
N ALA A 29 -7.63 5.87 -5.94
CA ALA A 29 -6.90 4.67 -6.36
C ALA A 29 -7.33 3.41 -5.60
N CYS A 30 -7.66 3.56 -4.32
CA CYS A 30 -8.10 2.46 -3.46
C CYS A 30 -9.62 2.19 -3.55
N GLN A 31 -10.38 3.07 -4.21
CA GLN A 31 -11.85 3.05 -4.29
C GLN A 31 -12.51 3.08 -2.89
N VAL A 32 -12.03 3.99 -2.04
CA VAL A 32 -12.55 4.19 -0.67
C VAL A 32 -12.98 5.65 -0.47
N TYR A 33 -13.71 5.92 0.61
CA TYR A 33 -14.05 7.28 1.02
C TYR A 33 -12.79 8.11 1.35
N GLY A 34 -12.85 9.43 1.10
CA GLY A 34 -11.71 10.35 1.23
C GLY A 34 -11.08 10.39 2.62
N SER A 35 -11.85 10.13 3.68
CA SER A 35 -11.37 10.03 5.06
C SER A 35 -10.61 8.74 5.37
N THR A 36 -10.85 7.67 4.60
CA THR A 36 -10.30 6.35 4.90
C THR A 36 -8.76 6.33 4.85
N PRO A 37 -8.09 6.92 3.85
CA PRO A 37 -6.63 7.01 3.86
C PRO A 37 -6.09 7.85 5.02
N GLN A 38 -6.77 8.91 5.45
CA GLN A 38 -6.32 9.66 6.62
C GLN A 38 -6.26 8.78 7.87
N LYS A 39 -7.30 7.96 8.10
CA LYS A 39 -7.35 7.00 9.22
C LYS A 39 -6.23 5.95 9.14
N TRP A 40 -5.90 5.47 7.94
CA TRP A 40 -4.80 4.52 7.76
C TRP A 40 -3.45 5.11 8.16
N PHE A 41 -3.17 6.35 7.75
CA PHE A 41 -1.90 7.03 8.04
C PHE A 41 -1.82 7.50 9.50
N ALA A 42 -2.95 7.84 10.13
CA ALA A 42 -3.05 8.15 11.55
C ALA A 42 -2.98 6.90 12.45
N GLY A 43 -3.14 5.69 11.91
CA GLY A 43 -3.14 4.44 12.66
C GLY A 43 -4.48 4.11 13.34
N GLU A 44 -5.54 4.84 13.04
CA GLU A 44 -6.90 4.62 13.55
C GLU A 44 -7.57 3.39 12.91
N ALA A 45 -7.11 2.98 11.73
CA ALA A 45 -7.61 1.79 11.03
C ALA A 45 -6.48 1.12 10.23
N ASN A 46 -6.58 -0.20 10.05
CA ASN A 46 -5.65 -0.94 9.21
C ASN A 46 -6.29 -1.24 7.84
N PRO A 47 -5.59 -0.95 6.72
CA PRO A 47 -6.06 -1.33 5.40
C PRO A 47 -6.05 -2.87 5.24
N THR A 48 -7.02 -3.40 4.50
CA THR A 48 -6.99 -4.81 4.07
C THR A 48 -5.85 -5.06 3.09
N LEU A 49 -5.47 -6.33 2.86
CA LEU A 49 -4.42 -6.70 1.91
C LEU A 49 -4.67 -6.13 0.50
N SER A 50 -5.90 -6.18 0.01
CA SER A 50 -6.28 -5.59 -1.29
C SER A 50 -6.02 -4.08 -1.32
N HIS A 51 -6.39 -3.35 -0.25
CA HIS A 51 -6.10 -1.93 -0.15
C HIS A 51 -4.61 -1.64 -0.02
N GLN A 52 -3.84 -2.48 0.66
CA GLN A 52 -2.39 -2.35 0.75
C GLN A 52 -1.72 -2.46 -0.62
N ILE A 53 -2.17 -3.41 -1.45
CA ILE A 53 -1.68 -3.57 -2.83
C ILE A 53 -2.04 -2.34 -3.67
N LYS A 54 -3.30 -1.88 -3.62
CA LYS A 54 -3.74 -0.67 -4.34
C LYS A 54 -2.97 0.57 -3.90
N LEU A 55 -2.67 0.68 -2.60
CA LEU A 55 -1.92 1.78 -2.02
C LEU A 55 -0.43 1.74 -2.42
N ALA A 56 0.21 0.56 -2.41
CA ALA A 56 1.56 0.39 -2.92
C ALA A 56 1.66 0.81 -4.40
N LYS A 57 0.70 0.38 -5.23
CA LYS A 57 0.58 0.82 -6.63
C LYS A 57 0.41 2.35 -6.73
N ALA A 58 -0.48 2.94 -5.93
CA ALA A 58 -0.72 4.39 -5.92
C ALA A 58 0.52 5.20 -5.50
N LEU A 59 1.33 4.66 -4.60
CA LEU A 59 2.59 5.27 -4.13
C LEU A 59 3.79 4.97 -5.05
N GLY A 60 3.61 4.14 -6.09
CA GLY A 60 4.69 3.72 -6.97
C GLY A 60 5.75 2.88 -6.26
N ILE A 61 5.34 2.10 -5.26
CA ILE A 61 6.20 1.16 -4.53
C ILE A 61 6.13 -0.19 -5.27
N PRO A 62 7.27 -0.78 -5.66
CA PRO A 62 7.29 -2.13 -6.21
C PRO A 62 6.60 -3.11 -5.27
N LEU A 63 5.75 -3.97 -5.82
CA LEU A 63 5.00 -4.94 -5.01
C LEU A 63 5.93 -5.87 -4.21
N GLU A 64 7.12 -6.16 -4.74
CA GLU A 64 8.09 -7.03 -4.10
C GLU A 64 8.66 -6.43 -2.81
N ASP A 65 8.94 -5.12 -2.85
CA ASP A 65 9.33 -4.35 -1.67
C ASP A 65 8.15 -4.24 -0.71
N ALA A 66 6.95 -4.07 -1.26
CA ALA A 66 5.74 -3.96 -0.49
C ALA A 66 5.46 -5.24 0.33
N LEU A 67 5.64 -6.41 -0.29
CA LEU A 67 5.42 -7.71 0.34
C LEU A 67 6.67 -8.24 1.05
N SER A 68 7.70 -7.43 1.27
CA SER A 68 8.95 -7.87 1.93
C SER A 68 8.76 -8.43 3.34
N GLY A 69 7.67 -8.04 4.02
CA GLY A 69 7.25 -8.61 5.32
C GLY A 69 6.34 -9.84 5.24
N VAL A 70 5.86 -10.22 4.05
CA VAL A 70 5.11 -11.47 3.83
C VAL A 70 6.14 -12.55 3.49
N THR A 71 6.46 -13.38 4.47
CA THR A 71 7.47 -14.45 4.36
C THR A 71 6.90 -15.76 3.82
N ASP A 72 5.58 -15.93 3.88
CA ASP A 72 4.89 -17.13 3.41
C ASP A 72 4.95 -17.20 1.87
N PRO A 73 5.61 -18.22 1.29
CA PRO A 73 5.77 -18.37 -0.15
C PRO A 73 4.45 -18.59 -0.90
N ASP A 74 3.50 -19.31 -0.30
CA ASP A 74 2.22 -19.65 -0.92
C ASP A 74 1.33 -18.41 -0.99
N VAL A 75 1.32 -17.61 0.07
CA VAL A 75 0.63 -16.31 0.08
C VAL A 75 1.23 -15.37 -0.96
N ARG A 76 2.57 -15.33 -1.09
CA ARG A 76 3.23 -14.52 -2.13
C ARG A 76 2.85 -14.99 -3.54
N ALA A 77 2.80 -16.30 -3.78
CA ALA A 77 2.44 -16.87 -5.08
C ALA A 77 0.97 -16.57 -5.43
N ALA A 78 0.05 -16.72 -4.48
CA ALA A 78 -1.36 -16.40 -4.66
C ALA A 78 -1.59 -14.91 -4.99
N ILE A 79 -0.87 -14.00 -4.31
CA ILE A 79 -0.95 -12.56 -4.57
C ILE A 79 -0.40 -12.22 -5.96
N ARG A 80 0.73 -12.81 -6.38
CA ARG A 80 1.29 -12.61 -7.73
C ARG A 80 0.31 -13.08 -8.80
N TYR A 81 -0.22 -14.30 -8.66
CA TYR A 81 -1.19 -14.87 -9.60
C TYR A 81 -2.43 -13.99 -9.75
N ALA A 82 -3.00 -13.50 -8.64
CA ALA A 82 -4.19 -12.63 -8.65
C ALA A 82 -3.96 -11.26 -9.31
N LEU A 83 -2.71 -10.84 -9.48
CA LEU A 83 -2.35 -9.53 -10.05
C LEU A 83 -1.88 -9.60 -11.50
N GLU A 84 -1.39 -10.76 -11.96
CA GLU A 84 -1.01 -11.00 -13.36
C GLU A 84 -2.23 -11.35 -14.23
N ASN A 85 -3.32 -11.83 -13.62
CA ASN A 85 -4.53 -12.29 -14.31
C ASN A 85 -5.71 -11.30 -14.24
N ASN A 86 -5.46 -10.01 -13.99
CA ASN A 86 -6.48 -8.97 -13.80
C ASN A 86 -6.02 -7.63 -14.40
#